data_AF-A0A7W8E8B5-F1
#
_entry.id   AF-A0A7W8E8B5-F1
#
_cell.length_a   1.000
_cell.length_b   1.000
_cell.length_c   1.000
_cell.angle_alpha   90.00
_cell.angle_beta   90.00
_cell.angle_gamma   90.00
#
_symmetry.space_group_name_H-M   'P 1'
#
loop_
_entity.id
_entity.type
_entity.pdbx_description
1 polymer ?
#
loop_
_entity_poly.entity_id
_entity_poly.type
_entity_poly.pdbx_seq_one_letter_code
_entity_poly.pdbx_strand_id
1 'polypeptide(L)' 'MRAELTFMALTYESNRYLLARLIAKATRKLHRPNTRLQDTVNDVFERLGCSKRRSDRRAAEAASSSRGRAA' A
#
# COMPACT_ATOMS: atom_id res chain seq x y z
N MET A 1 -8.11 7.54 13.06
CA MET A 1 -7.06 7.28 12.04
C MET A 1 -5.74 7.05 12.73
N ARG A 2 -4.95 6.06 12.29
CA ARG A 2 -3.63 5.77 12.87
C ARG A 2 -2.52 6.45 12.07
N ALA A 3 -1.78 7.37 12.70
CA ALA A 3 -0.73 8.13 12.02
C ALA A 3 0.42 7.26 11.48
N GLU A 4 0.76 6.18 12.18
CA GLU A 4 1.78 5.21 11.76
C GLU A 4 1.53 4.64 10.37
N LEU A 5 0.27 4.35 10.04
CA LEU A 5 -0.13 3.79 8.76
C LEU A 5 0.06 4.79 7.61
N THR A 6 -0.13 6.09 7.90
CA THR A 6 0.12 7.16 6.93
C THR A 6 1.61 7.22 6.56
N PHE A 7 2.51 7.11 7.55
CA PHE A 7 3.95 7.06 7.30
C PHE A 7 4.35 5.84 6.47
N MET A 8 3.76 4.68 6.76
CA MET A 8 3.98 3.48 5.95
C MET A 8 3.46 3.62 4.52
N ALA A 9 2.37 4.35 4.30
CA ALA A 9 1.84 4.52 2.95
C ALA A 9 2.64 5.52 2.11
N LEU A 10 3.34 6.47 2.75
CA LEU A 10 4.27 7.37 2.08
C LEU A 10 5.48 6.64 1.48
N THR A 11 5.82 5.44 1.97
CA THR A 11 6.86 4.62 1.32
C THR A 11 6.38 3.96 0.03
N TYR A 12 5.05 3.85 -0.16
CA TYR A 12 4.46 3.36 -1.41
C TYR A 12 4.40 4.48 -2.46
N GLU A 13 3.93 5.67 -2.06
CA GLU A 13 3.84 6.86 -2.91
C GLU A 13 4.31 8.09 -2.12
N SER A 14 5.42 8.68 -2.53
CA SER A 14 6.02 9.83 -1.85
C SER A 14 5.25 11.13 -2.12
N ASN A 15 4.54 11.22 -3.25
CA ASN A 15 3.69 12.37 -3.53
C ASN A 15 2.39 12.31 -2.70
N ARG A 16 2.33 13.17 -1.68
CA ARG A 16 1.20 13.24 -0.74
C ARG A 16 -0.15 13.51 -1.42
N TYR A 17 -0.16 14.31 -2.48
CA TYR A 17 -1.40 14.62 -3.21
C TYR A 17 -1.90 13.43 -4.02
N LEU A 18 -0.98 12.70 -4.66
CA LEU A 18 -1.31 11.48 -5.40
C LEU A 18 -1.77 10.37 -4.44
N LEU A 19 -1.07 10.22 -3.32
CA LEU A 19 -1.44 9.29 -2.25
C LEU A 19 -2.86 9.58 -1.73
N ALA A 20 -3.18 10.85 -1.43
CA ALA A 20 -4.51 11.24 -0.99
C ALA A 20 -5.60 10.91 -2.03
N ARG A 21 -5.33 11.14 -3.32
CA ARG A 21 -6.26 10.77 -4.41
C ARG A 21 -6.49 9.26 -4.50
N LEU A 22 -5.41 8.47 -4.38
CA LEU A 22 -5.48 7.00 -4.39
C LEU A 22 -6.29 6.47 -3.21
N ILE A 23 -6.00 6.96 -2.00
CA ILE A 23 -6.73 6.59 -0.79
C ILE A 23 -8.20 6.95 -0.94
N ALA A 24 -8.53 8.18 -1.37
CA ALA A 24 -9.92 8.59 -1.55
C ALA A 24 -10.67 7.70 -2.55
N LYS A 25 -10.02 7.29 -3.64
CA LYS A 25 -10.59 6.36 -4.63
C LYS A 25 -10.80 4.96 -4.04
N ALA A 26 -9.81 4.44 -3.31
CA ALA A 26 -9.87 3.11 -2.70
C ALA A 26 -10.92 3.06 -1.58
N THR A 27 -10.97 4.07 -0.72
CA THR A 27 -11.96 4.18 0.36
C THR A 27 -13.37 4.19 -0.20
N ARG A 28 -13.67 5.00 -1.23
CA ARG A 28 -15.00 4.99 -1.86
C ARG A 28 -15.39 3.63 -2.44
N LYS A 29 -14.41 2.87 -2.96
CA LYS A 29 -14.66 1.54 -3.55
C LYS A 29 -14.85 0.45 -2.51
N LEU A 30 -14.20 0.56 -1.34
CA LEU A 30 -14.18 -0.48 -0.32
C LEU A 30 -15.14 -0.20 0.85
N HIS A 31 -15.60 1.03 1.00
CA HIS A 31 -16.51 1.41 2.07
C HIS A 31 -17.86 0.72 1.90
N ARG A 32 -18.39 0.18 3.01
CA ARG A 32 -19.71 -0.44 3.07
C ARG A 32 -20.68 0.45 3.87
N PRO A 33 -21.95 0.54 3.49
CA PRO A 33 -22.96 1.18 4.32
C PRO A 33 -22.95 0.61 5.74
N ASN A 34 -23.20 1.43 6.75
CA ASN A 34 -23.19 1.06 8.18
C ASN A 34 -21.83 0.60 8.73
N THR A 35 -20.73 0.83 8.01
CA THR A 35 -19.38 0.70 8.57
C THR A 35 -18.80 2.07 8.88
N ARG A 36 -17.92 2.15 9.85
CA ARG A 36 -17.26 3.42 10.18
C ARG A 36 -16.20 3.72 9.14
N LEU A 37 -16.29 4.90 8.51
CA LEU A 37 -15.40 5.31 7.43
C LEU A 37 -13.91 5.24 7.82
N GLN A 38 -13.59 5.57 9.07
CA GLN A 38 -12.22 5.55 9.57
C GLN A 38 -11.59 4.15 9.53
N ASP A 39 -12.39 3.11 9.73
CA ASP A 39 -11.92 1.73 9.77
C ASP A 39 -11.59 1.29 8.34
N THR A 40 -12.45 1.63 7.37
CA THR A 40 -12.16 1.45 5.94
C THR A 40 -10.89 2.18 5.50
N VAL A 41 -10.67 3.40 6.00
CA VAL A 41 -9.47 4.16 5.64
C VAL A 41 -8.21 3.52 6.21
N ASN A 42 -8.25 3.03 7.47
CA ASN A 42 -7.11 2.31 8.05
C ASN A 42 -6.80 1.04 7.23
N ASP A 43 -7.82 0.27 6.83
CA ASP A 43 -7.65 -0.90 5.98
C ASP A 43 -6.98 -0.56 4.63
N VAL A 44 -7.37 0.57 4.02
CA VAL A 44 -6.77 1.05 2.78
C VAL A 44 -5.29 1.37 2.98
N PHE A 45 -4.94 2.08 4.06
CA PHE A 45 -3.55 2.40 4.37
C PHE A 45 -2.70 1.13 4.63
N GLU A 46 -3.22 0.17 5.38
CA GLU A 46 -2.55 -1.11 5.63
C GLU A 46 -2.31 -1.89 4.32
N ARG A 47 -3.31 -1.94 3.45
CA ARG A 47 -3.20 -2.61 2.14
C ARG A 47 -2.13 -1.95 1.27
N LEU A 48 -2.05 -0.62 1.23
CA LEU A 48 -1.04 0.10 0.46
C LEU A 48 0.37 -0.13 1.01
N GLY A 49 0.56 0.01 2.33
CA GLY A 49 1.86 -0.23 2.98
C GLY A 49 2.35 -1.67 2.84
N CYS A 50 1.45 -2.65 2.94
CA CYS A 50 1.79 -4.07 2.75
C CYS A 50 2.00 -4.43 1.27
N SER A 51 1.30 -3.76 0.34
CA SER A 51 1.50 -3.94 -1.10
C SER A 51 2.91 -3.55 -1.54
N LYS A 52 3.45 -2.42 -1.04
CA LYS A 52 4.83 -2.01 -1.36
C LYS A 52 5.86 -3.04 -0.91
N ARG A 53 5.74 -3.51 0.33
CA ARG A 53 6.65 -4.53 0.87
C ARG A 53 6.60 -5.82 0.06
N ARG A 54 5.42 -6.24 -0.39
CA ARG A 54 5.26 -7.41 -1.26
C ARG A 54 5.84 -7.20 -2.66
N SER A 55 5.68 -6.02 -3.27
CA SER A 55 6.28 -5.73 -4.57
C SER A 55 7.81 -5.73 -4.48
N ASP A 56 8.36 -5.14 -3.43
CA ASP A 56 9.82 -5.05 -3.25
C ASP A 56 10.43 -6.42 -2.98
N ARG A 57 9.75 -7.25 -2.17
CA ARG A 57 10.14 -8.65 -1.96
C ARG A 57 10.10 -9.46 -3.26
N ARG A 58 9.04 -9.34 -4.05
CA ARG A 58 8.93 -10.01 -5.36
C ARG A 58 10.02 -9.56 -6.34
N ALA A 59 10.36 -8.27 -6.34
CA ALA A 59 11.45 -7.74 -7.14
C ALA A 59 12.81 -8.31 -6.70
N ALA A 60 13.02 -8.46 -5.38
CA ALA A 60 14.23 -9.09 -4.84
C ALA A 60 14.34 -10.58 -5.22
N GLU A 61 13.25 -11.34 -5.09
CA GLU A 61 13.17 -12.77 -5.47
C GLU A 61 13.39 -12.96 -6.99
N ALA A 62 12.89 -12.04 -7.83
CA ALA A 62 13.15 -12.06 -9.27
C ALA A 62 14.63 -11.77 -9.59
N ALA A 63 15.26 -10.82 -8.87
CA ALA A 63 16.67 -10.48 -9.05
C ALA A 63 17.64 -11.57 -8.55
N SER A 64 17.28 -12.35 -7.53
CA SER A 64 18.07 -13.52 -7.11
C SER A 64 17.96 -14.68 -8.10
N SER A 65 16.79 -14.86 -8.71
CA SER A 65 16.55 -15.93 -9.69
C SER A 65 17.31 -15.73 -11.01
N SER A 66 17.61 -14.49 -11.40
CA SER A 66 18.38 -14.18 -12.61
C SER A 66 19.90 -14.36 -12.43
N ARG A 67 20.43 -14.15 -11.22
CA ARG A 67 21.86 -14.34 -10.91
C ARG A 67 22.28 -15.81 -10.86
N GLY A 68 21.37 -16.72 -10.51
CA GLY A 68 21.64 -18.17 -10.47
C GLY A 68 21.66 -18.87 -11.83
N ARG A 69 21.27 -18.19 -12.93
CA ARG A 69 21.18 -18.77 -14.28
C ARG A 69 22.42 -18.53 -15.14
N ALA A 70 23.41 -17.80 -14.63
CA ALA A 70 24.63 -17.41 -15.33
C ALA A 70 25.90 -18.10 -14.80
N ALA A 71 25.75 -19.20 -14.05
CA ALA A 71 26.84 -20.04 -13.54
C ALA A 71 26.72 -21.46 -14.10
#